data_AF-A0A4Y7RNC5-F1
#
_entry.id   AF-A0A4Y7RNC5-F1
#
_cell.length_a   1.000
_cell.length_b   1.000
_cell.length_c   1.000
_cell.angle_alpha   90.00
_cell.angle_beta   90.00
_cell.angle_gamma   90.00
#
_symmetry.space_group_name_H-M   'P 1'
#
loop_
_entity.id
_entity.type
_entity.pdbx_description
1 polymer ?
#
loop_
_entity_poly.entity_id
_entity_poly.type
_entity_poly.pdbx_seq_one_letter_code
_entity_poly.pdbx_strand_id
1 'polypeptide(L)'
;MPKDKPYIDVLLDAPFLTLKGTGPDVEPTRLSGNVMLYLTEATSIKEITLQFRGKARLPVPVNDSLINSTSSLTYIICHHDWSFLEGTNRHARTLKAGRHFFPFQLEVGGSLPSSIATNVLGGASIAYKLRAVAVRPFLAHNLQCMVAVPLLRSFSSESLEYQQTLEIENTWPGKIMYSVSLPQKAWAMGDKLGTLVKLSPITKGVVVESILTNIVEITKIYARSGKQEHSRVVASSRHDFIEGRPVLIESNKPWLVIGQASPMISRRGSPPTSTANTPPPSAPLLSLPLLHPRS
;
A
#
# COMPACT_ATOMS: atom_id res chain seq x y z
N MET A 1 40.73 -11.15 -19.85
CA MET A 1 39.90 -10.41 -18.87
C MET A 1 38.96 -9.51 -19.64
N PRO A 2 37.63 -9.65 -19.54
CA PRO A 2 36.72 -8.70 -20.18
C PRO A 2 36.99 -7.30 -19.62
N LYS A 3 37.25 -6.31 -20.48
CA LYS A 3 37.33 -4.91 -20.05
C LYS A 3 35.93 -4.51 -19.59
N ASP A 4 35.79 -4.09 -18.32
CA ASP A 4 34.55 -3.54 -17.79
C ASP A 4 34.05 -2.43 -18.72
N LYS A 5 32.79 -2.48 -19.16
CA LYS A 5 32.24 -1.49 -20.08
C LYS A 5 31.94 -0.18 -19.33
N PRO A 6 31.96 1.00 -19.98
CA PRO A 6 31.51 2.22 -19.33
C PRO A 6 30.03 2.13 -18.97
N TYR A 7 29.65 2.62 -17.78
CA TYR A 7 28.28 2.59 -17.29
C TYR A 7 27.98 3.79 -16.37
N ILE A 8 26.69 4.06 -16.18
CA ILE A 8 26.18 5.06 -15.24
C ILE A 8 25.30 4.35 -14.21
N ASP A 9 25.35 4.81 -12.97
CA ASP A 9 24.55 4.29 -11.87
C ASP A 9 24.06 5.41 -10.94
N VAL A 10 23.04 5.13 -10.14
CA VAL A 10 22.52 6.05 -9.10
C VAL A 10 22.66 5.37 -7.75
N LEU A 11 23.53 5.92 -6.91
CA LEU A 11 23.79 5.46 -5.55
C LEU A 11 22.97 6.32 -4.59
N LEU A 12 21.90 5.75 -4.03
CA LEU A 12 21.06 6.42 -3.03
C LEU A 12 21.66 6.28 -1.63
N ASP A 13 21.56 7.33 -0.82
CA ASP A 13 21.99 7.29 0.58
C ASP A 13 21.04 6.43 1.44
N ALA A 14 19.77 6.33 1.03
CA ALA A 14 18.74 5.54 1.68
C ALA A 14 17.94 4.71 0.66
N PRO A 15 17.53 3.47 0.99
CA PRO A 15 16.83 2.58 0.06
C PRO A 15 15.37 2.99 -0.21
N PHE A 16 14.79 3.84 0.65
CA PHE A 16 13.43 4.35 0.52
C PHE A 16 13.29 5.70 1.23
N LEU A 17 12.27 6.46 0.84
CA LEU A 17 11.85 7.68 1.49
C LEU A 17 10.75 7.39 2.52
N THR A 18 10.74 8.14 3.62
CA THR A 18 9.70 8.03 4.65
C THR A 18 9.14 9.39 4.99
N LEU A 19 7.83 9.56 4.84
CA LEU A 19 7.08 10.72 5.31
C LEU A 19 6.27 10.33 6.55
N LYS A 20 6.39 11.11 7.63
CA LYS A 20 5.74 10.84 8.90
C LYS A 20 4.44 11.63 9.01
N GLY A 21 3.33 10.98 8.71
CA GLY A 21 1.96 11.51 8.82
C GLY A 21 1.10 11.22 7.59
N THR A 22 -0.19 11.57 7.68
CA THR A 22 -1.21 11.21 6.69
C THR A 22 -1.56 12.34 5.71
N GLY A 23 -1.16 13.58 6.01
CA GLY A 23 -1.52 14.78 5.24
C GLY A 23 -0.35 15.47 4.53
N PRO A 24 -0.63 16.59 3.83
CA PRO A 24 0.39 17.37 3.13
C PRO A 24 1.33 18.12 4.08
N ASP A 25 0.90 18.40 5.31
CA ASP A 25 1.62 19.22 6.30
C ASP A 25 2.63 18.42 7.14
N VAL A 26 3.29 17.45 6.51
CA VAL A 26 4.32 16.64 7.17
C VAL A 26 5.70 17.18 6.85
N GLU A 27 6.63 16.99 7.80
CA GLU A 27 8.03 17.33 7.60
C GLU A 27 8.58 16.68 6.32
N PRO A 28 9.28 17.46 5.46
CA PRO A 28 9.91 16.92 4.26
C PRO A 28 10.90 15.80 4.57
N THR A 29 11.06 14.89 3.61
CA THR A 29 12.08 13.84 3.66
C THR A 29 13.14 14.09 2.60
N ARG A 30 14.40 13.90 2.97
CA ARG A 30 15.53 14.17 2.08
C ARG A 30 15.79 13.00 1.14
N LEU A 31 15.70 13.26 -0.16
CA LEU A 31 16.20 12.38 -1.22
C LEU A 31 17.61 12.81 -1.63
N SER A 32 18.63 12.03 -1.29
CA SER A 32 20.03 12.33 -1.61
C SER A 32 20.82 11.11 -2.06
N GLY A 33 21.93 11.38 -2.73
CA GLY A 33 22.83 10.35 -3.24
C GLY A 33 23.84 10.89 -4.25
N ASN A 34 24.41 9.99 -5.04
CA ASN A 34 25.35 10.31 -6.10
C ASN A 34 24.97 9.64 -7.43
N VAL A 35 25.05 10.37 -8.52
CA VAL A 35 25.16 9.76 -9.85
C VAL A 35 26.62 9.36 -10.05
N MET A 36 26.88 8.07 -10.27
CA MET A 36 28.22 7.55 -10.55
C MET A 36 28.35 7.28 -12.04
N LEU A 37 29.38 7.84 -12.68
CA LEU A 37 29.74 7.54 -14.06
C LEU A 37 31.10 6.85 -14.08
N TYR A 38 31.16 5.63 -14.61
CA TYR A 38 32.40 4.88 -14.81
C TYR A 38 32.79 4.91 -16.29
N LEU A 39 34.01 5.37 -16.56
CA LEU A 39 34.59 5.45 -17.90
C LEU A 39 35.87 4.64 -17.97
N THR A 40 36.00 3.81 -19.01
CA THR A 40 37.20 3.00 -19.26
C THR A 40 38.37 3.80 -19.82
N GLU A 41 38.06 4.92 -20.48
CA GLU A 41 39.00 5.79 -21.16
C GLU A 41 38.49 7.24 -21.10
N ALA A 42 39.35 8.20 -21.47
CA ALA A 42 38.93 9.58 -21.56
C ALA A 42 37.79 9.72 -22.59
N THR A 43 36.61 10.14 -22.14
CA THR A 43 35.39 10.14 -22.95
C THR A 43 34.78 11.53 -22.97
N SER A 44 34.43 12.01 -24.16
CA SER A 44 33.68 13.25 -24.33
C SER A 44 32.21 13.03 -23.93
N ILE A 45 31.68 13.86 -23.03
CA ILE A 45 30.32 13.80 -22.51
C ILE A 45 29.64 15.16 -22.75
N LYS A 46 28.49 15.14 -23.42
CA LYS A 46 27.72 16.34 -23.72
C LYS A 46 26.90 16.81 -22.53
N GLU A 47 26.30 15.88 -21.82
CA GLU A 47 25.33 16.16 -20.76
C GLU A 47 25.31 15.01 -19.77
N ILE A 48 25.13 15.33 -18.49
CA ILE A 48 24.83 14.35 -17.43
C ILE A 48 23.63 14.91 -16.68
N THR A 49 22.52 14.17 -16.72
CA THR A 49 21.26 14.56 -16.08
C THR A 49 20.77 13.48 -15.15
N LEU A 50 19.98 13.90 -14.18
CA LEU A 50 19.18 13.04 -13.30
C LEU A 50 17.76 13.56 -13.31
N GLN A 51 16.78 12.67 -13.38
CA GLN A 51 15.37 13.03 -13.32
C GLN A 51 14.67 12.23 -12.22
N PHE A 52 14.08 12.91 -11.24
CA PHE A 52 13.16 12.31 -10.28
C PHE A 52 11.73 12.46 -10.81
N ARG A 53 11.01 11.35 -10.97
CA ARG A 53 9.65 11.37 -11.51
C ARG A 53 8.74 10.41 -10.77
N GLY A 54 7.63 10.93 -10.27
CA GLY A 54 6.51 10.17 -9.74
C GLY A 54 5.43 9.97 -10.80
N LYS A 55 4.91 8.75 -10.91
CA LYS A 55 3.80 8.42 -11.81
C LYS A 55 2.70 7.67 -11.07
N ALA A 56 1.47 8.15 -11.24
CA ALA A 56 0.26 7.40 -10.89
C ALA A 56 -0.31 6.73 -12.16
N ARG A 57 -0.70 5.47 -12.06
CA ARG A 57 -1.36 4.70 -13.12
C ARG A 57 -2.73 4.27 -12.63
N LEU A 58 -3.75 4.48 -13.45
CA LEU A 58 -5.14 4.15 -13.17
C LEU A 58 -5.74 3.31 -14.31
N PRO A 59 -6.78 2.50 -14.03
CA PRO A 59 -7.47 1.73 -15.06
C PRO A 59 -8.20 2.65 -16.04
N VAL A 60 -8.37 2.18 -17.28
CA VAL A 60 -9.10 2.90 -18.34
C VAL A 60 -10.59 2.59 -18.25
N PRO A 61 -11.49 3.56 -18.47
CA PRO A 61 -12.92 3.31 -18.63
C PRO A 61 -13.22 2.33 -19.77
N VAL A 62 -14.15 1.39 -19.54
CA VAL A 62 -14.56 0.39 -20.55
C VAL A 62 -15.13 1.03 -21.83
N ASN A 63 -15.71 2.23 -21.74
CA ASN A 63 -16.30 2.93 -22.89
C ASN A 63 -15.26 3.64 -23.79
N ASP A 64 -14.03 3.85 -23.34
CA ASP A 64 -12.96 4.48 -24.14
C ASP A 64 -12.04 3.43 -24.81
N SER A 65 -12.39 2.14 -24.72
CA SER A 65 -11.61 1.00 -25.22
C SER A 65 -11.55 0.87 -26.75
N LEU A 66 -11.91 1.91 -27.51
CA LEU A 66 -12.10 1.85 -28.97
C LEU A 66 -10.81 1.68 -29.79
N ILE A 67 -9.66 1.54 -29.12
CA ILE A 67 -8.38 1.28 -29.77
C ILE A 67 -7.70 0.19 -28.97
N ASN A 68 -7.10 -0.78 -29.67
CA ASN A 68 -6.46 -2.02 -29.24
C ASN A 68 -5.27 -1.86 -28.25
N SER A 69 -5.28 -0.83 -27.41
CA SER A 69 -4.27 -0.45 -26.44
C SER A 69 -4.78 -0.69 -25.03
N THR A 70 -4.26 -1.75 -24.40
CA THR A 70 -4.39 -2.10 -22.97
C THR A 70 -3.70 -1.07 -22.04
N SER A 71 -3.76 0.22 -22.37
CA SER A 71 -2.89 1.24 -21.77
C SER A 71 -3.53 1.91 -20.57
N SER A 72 -3.13 1.54 -19.36
CA SER A 72 -3.43 2.28 -18.12
C SER A 72 -3.22 3.80 -18.31
N LEU A 73 -4.15 4.65 -17.83
CA LEU A 73 -3.97 6.10 -17.80
C LEU A 73 -2.84 6.47 -16.84
N THR A 74 -1.89 7.28 -17.29
CA THR A 74 -0.70 7.65 -16.49
C THR A 74 -0.65 9.15 -16.22
N TYR A 75 -0.54 9.53 -14.95
CA TYR A 75 -0.43 10.91 -14.47
C TYR A 75 0.96 11.14 -13.88
N ILE A 76 1.55 12.31 -14.16
CA ILE A 76 2.80 12.74 -13.51
C ILE A 76 2.41 13.46 -12.24
N ILE A 77 2.86 12.95 -11.09
CA ILE A 77 2.53 13.53 -9.78
C ILE A 77 3.67 14.34 -9.20
N CYS A 78 4.90 14.11 -9.65
CA CYS A 78 6.04 14.98 -9.37
C CYS A 78 7.10 14.83 -10.46
N HIS A 79 7.91 15.88 -10.60
CA HIS A 79 8.99 15.95 -11.56
C HIS A 79 10.07 16.92 -11.06
N HIS A 80 11.32 16.48 -11.06
CA HIS A 80 12.47 17.32 -10.74
C HIS A 80 13.66 16.87 -11.58
N ASP A 81 14.41 17.82 -12.13
CA ASP A 81 15.58 17.56 -12.97
C ASP A 81 16.84 18.17 -12.34
N TRP A 82 17.95 17.45 -12.45
CA TRP A 82 19.29 17.97 -12.22
C TRP A 82 20.10 17.89 -13.51
N SER A 83 20.98 18.88 -13.71
CA SER A 83 22.02 18.86 -14.73
C SER A 83 23.36 19.10 -14.04
N PHE A 84 24.33 18.20 -14.28
CA PHE A 84 25.63 18.24 -13.59
C PHE A 84 26.75 18.85 -14.44
N LEU A 85 26.50 19.05 -15.72
CA LEU A 85 27.44 19.69 -16.64
C LEU A 85 26.85 21.03 -17.11
N GLU A 86 26.79 22.02 -16.22
CA GLU A 86 26.29 23.37 -16.53
C GLU A 86 27.27 24.12 -17.44
N GLY A 87 26.78 24.66 -18.56
CA GLY A 87 27.52 25.55 -19.47
C GLY A 87 26.71 25.93 -20.70
N THR A 88 26.66 27.22 -21.04
CA THR A 88 25.90 27.80 -22.18
C THR A 88 26.36 27.29 -23.56
N ASN A 89 27.50 26.61 -23.63
CA ASN A 89 28.06 26.10 -24.87
C ASN A 89 27.71 24.62 -25.05
N ARG A 90 27.09 24.30 -26.19
CA ARG A 90 26.70 22.95 -26.66
C ARG A 90 27.89 22.00 -26.87
N HIS A 91 29.06 22.29 -26.33
CA HIS A 91 30.30 21.55 -26.53
C HIS A 91 30.47 20.45 -25.48
N ALA A 92 30.78 19.25 -25.96
CA ALA A 92 31.02 18.11 -25.09
C ALA A 92 32.32 18.28 -24.31
N ARG A 93 32.30 17.89 -23.03
CA ARG A 93 33.43 17.95 -22.11
C ARG A 93 34.12 16.59 -22.02
N THR A 94 35.43 16.55 -22.20
CA THR A 94 36.19 15.31 -22.04
C THR A 94 36.45 15.03 -20.57
N LEU A 95 35.84 13.95 -20.05
CA LEU A 95 36.11 13.42 -18.72
C LEU A 95 37.20 12.36 -18.80
N LYS A 96 38.07 12.29 -17.78
CA LYS A 96 39.14 11.28 -17.71
C LYS A 96 38.57 9.88 -17.48
N ALA A 97 39.38 8.84 -17.75
CA ALA A 97 39.05 7.49 -17.31
C ALA A 97 38.90 7.43 -15.79
N GLY A 98 38.03 6.53 -15.30
CA GLY A 98 37.78 6.34 -13.87
C GLY A 98 36.32 6.58 -13.47
N ARG A 99 36.10 6.72 -12.16
CA ARG A 99 34.79 6.98 -11.55
C ARG A 99 34.62 8.47 -11.29
N HIS A 100 33.50 9.02 -11.76
CA HIS A 100 33.07 10.39 -11.52
C HIS A 100 31.80 10.36 -10.70
N PHE A 101 31.71 11.19 -9.67
CA PHE A 101 30.57 11.26 -8.77
C PHE A 101 29.94 12.65 -8.84
N PHE A 102 28.62 12.68 -8.99
CA PHE A 102 27.83 13.90 -9.04
C PHE A 102 26.77 13.84 -7.93
N PRO A 103 26.98 14.56 -6.82
CA PRO A 103 26.05 14.53 -5.70
C PRO A 103 24.73 15.24 -6.07
N PHE A 104 23.63 14.72 -5.56
CA PHE A 104 22.30 15.34 -5.70
C PHE A 104 21.55 15.31 -4.37
N GLN A 105 20.66 16.28 -4.19
CA GLN A 105 19.73 16.34 -3.08
C GLN A 105 18.42 17.00 -3.53
N LEU A 106 17.31 16.56 -2.96
CA LEU A 106 15.98 17.17 -3.06
C LEU A 106 15.21 16.93 -1.75
N GLU A 107 14.61 17.98 -1.21
CA GLU A 107 13.64 17.85 -0.12
C GLU A 107 12.27 17.48 -0.71
N VAL A 108 11.77 16.31 -0.32
CA VAL A 108 10.48 15.77 -0.80
C VAL A 108 9.41 16.08 0.23
N GLY A 109 8.51 16.99 -0.11
CA GLY A 109 7.44 17.45 0.78
C GLY A 109 6.27 16.45 0.94
N GLY A 110 5.38 16.79 1.87
CA GLY A 110 4.26 15.96 2.30
C GLY A 110 3.14 15.71 1.30
N SER A 111 3.12 16.40 0.16
CA SER A 111 2.07 16.24 -0.86
C SER A 111 2.16 14.92 -1.63
N LEU A 112 3.30 14.22 -1.57
CA LEU A 112 3.48 12.98 -2.32
C LEU A 112 2.84 11.77 -1.60
N PRO A 113 2.00 10.99 -2.30
CA PRO A 113 1.42 9.76 -1.75
C PRO A 113 2.44 8.62 -1.60
N SER A 114 2.11 7.63 -0.76
CA SER A 114 2.89 6.39 -0.69
C SER A 114 2.99 5.71 -2.05
N SER A 115 4.12 5.05 -2.29
CA SER A 115 4.21 4.03 -3.33
C SER A 115 3.23 2.91 -3.01
N ILE A 116 2.38 2.56 -3.96
CA ILE A 116 1.36 1.53 -3.81
C ILE A 116 1.11 0.87 -5.16
N ALA A 117 0.75 -0.40 -5.16
CA ALA A 117 0.32 -1.11 -6.36
C ALA A 117 -0.79 -2.10 -6.00
N THR A 118 -1.80 -2.20 -6.86
CA THR A 118 -2.86 -3.19 -6.77
C THR A 118 -3.24 -3.66 -8.16
N ASN A 119 -3.65 -4.92 -8.27
CA ASN A 119 -4.18 -5.52 -9.51
C ASN A 119 -5.72 -5.58 -9.51
N VAL A 120 -6.33 -5.18 -8.39
CA VAL A 120 -7.79 -5.15 -8.21
C VAL A 120 -8.40 -4.03 -9.05
N LEU A 121 -9.64 -4.22 -9.52
CA LEU A 121 -10.40 -3.22 -10.29
C LEU A 121 -9.65 -2.70 -11.54
N GLY A 122 -8.99 -3.59 -12.28
CA GLY A 122 -8.21 -3.21 -13.47
C GLY A 122 -6.82 -2.66 -13.18
N GLY A 123 -6.44 -2.57 -11.90
CA GLY A 123 -5.11 -2.26 -11.44
C GLY A 123 -4.79 -0.77 -11.36
N ALA A 124 -4.07 -0.38 -10.31
CA ALA A 124 -3.59 0.99 -10.11
C ALA A 124 -2.24 0.97 -9.40
N SER A 125 -1.41 1.99 -9.66
CA SER A 125 -0.11 2.10 -9.00
C SER A 125 0.37 3.53 -8.85
N ILE A 126 1.11 3.81 -7.79
CA ILE A 126 1.91 5.01 -7.60
C ILE A 126 3.36 4.58 -7.44
N ALA A 127 4.25 5.09 -8.28
CA ALA A 127 5.66 4.74 -8.25
C ALA A 127 6.56 5.93 -8.58
N TYR A 128 7.71 6.00 -7.90
CA TYR A 128 8.72 7.03 -8.11
C TYR A 128 10.01 6.40 -8.60
N LYS A 129 10.75 7.14 -9.42
CA LYS A 129 12.01 6.68 -9.98
C LYS A 129 12.97 7.82 -10.23
N LEU A 130 14.25 7.50 -10.11
CA LEU A 130 15.36 8.28 -10.61
C LEU A 130 15.79 7.71 -11.96
N ARG A 131 16.06 8.59 -12.93
CA ARG A 131 16.64 8.23 -14.22
C ARG A 131 17.88 9.07 -14.44
N ALA A 132 19.06 8.45 -14.46
CA ALA A 132 20.28 9.12 -14.85
C ALA A 132 20.60 8.87 -16.32
N VAL A 133 21.10 9.90 -17.01
CA VAL A 133 21.50 9.80 -18.42
C VAL A 133 22.81 10.56 -18.60
N ALA A 134 23.82 9.91 -19.19
CA ALA A 134 25.00 10.58 -19.72
C ALA A 134 24.98 10.50 -21.25
N VAL A 135 24.91 11.67 -21.89
CA VAL A 135 24.86 11.81 -23.35
C VAL A 135 26.27 11.84 -23.91
N ARG A 136 26.59 10.87 -24.76
CA ARG A 136 27.87 10.83 -25.48
C ARG A 136 27.69 11.49 -26.86
N PRO A 137 28.73 12.14 -27.42
CA PRO A 137 28.63 12.75 -28.73
C PRO A 137 28.61 11.69 -29.86
N PHE A 138 28.17 12.13 -31.05
CA PHE A 138 28.11 11.34 -32.29
C PHE A 138 27.22 10.08 -32.19
N LEU A 139 27.68 8.96 -32.77
CA LEU A 139 26.96 7.68 -32.88
C LEU A 139 27.10 6.79 -31.63
N ALA A 140 27.76 7.26 -30.57
CA ALA A 140 27.91 6.48 -29.35
C ALA A 140 26.58 6.45 -28.56
N HIS A 141 26.13 5.27 -28.16
CA HIS A 141 24.91 5.13 -27.35
C HIS A 141 25.01 5.89 -26.02
N ASN A 142 23.94 6.56 -25.60
CA ASN A 142 23.89 7.17 -24.28
C ASN A 142 24.00 6.10 -23.19
N LEU A 143 24.66 6.45 -22.08
CA LEU A 143 24.62 5.63 -20.88
C LEU A 143 23.39 6.06 -20.08
N GLN A 144 22.62 5.10 -19.59
CA GLN A 144 21.44 5.38 -18.77
C GLN A 144 21.22 4.30 -17.73
N CYS A 145 20.69 4.71 -16.58
CA CYS A 145 20.18 3.78 -15.57
C CYS A 145 18.86 4.31 -15.00
N MET A 146 18.14 3.44 -14.32
CA MET A 146 16.89 3.78 -13.66
C MET A 146 16.80 3.05 -12.32
N VAL A 147 16.52 3.80 -11.27
CA VAL A 147 16.42 3.27 -9.89
C VAL A 147 15.05 3.62 -9.34
N ALA A 148 14.37 2.63 -8.75
CA ALA A 148 13.10 2.85 -8.06
C ALA A 148 13.35 3.56 -6.72
N VAL A 149 12.45 4.46 -6.35
CA VAL A 149 12.49 5.18 -5.07
C VAL A 149 11.19 4.91 -4.33
N PRO A 150 11.10 3.85 -3.51
CA PRO A 150 9.92 3.61 -2.71
C PRO A 150 9.69 4.77 -1.74
N LEU A 151 8.45 5.24 -1.66
CA LEU A 151 8.03 6.26 -0.71
C LEU A 151 7.01 5.63 0.24
N LEU A 152 7.32 5.61 1.53
CA LEU A 152 6.46 5.09 2.57
C LEU A 152 5.89 6.22 3.40
N ARG A 153 4.60 6.15 3.70
CA ARG A 153 3.97 7.00 4.70
C ARG A 153 3.63 6.18 5.93
N SER A 154 4.00 6.68 7.10
CA SER A 154 3.67 6.06 8.37
C SER A 154 3.30 7.14 9.39
N PHE A 155 2.65 6.76 10.47
CA PHE A 155 2.56 7.62 11.65
C PHE A 155 3.96 7.90 12.23
N SER A 156 4.10 9.02 12.93
CA SER A 156 5.24 9.26 13.84
C SER A 156 5.10 8.36 15.07
N SER A 157 6.20 8.09 15.78
CA SER A 157 6.15 7.29 17.02
C SER A 157 5.26 7.91 18.11
N GLU A 158 5.07 9.22 18.07
CA GLU A 158 4.29 9.99 19.04
C GLU A 158 2.87 10.29 18.55
N SER A 159 2.46 9.70 17.43
CA SER A 159 1.11 9.92 16.86
C SER A 159 0.02 9.45 17.81
N LEU A 160 -1.03 10.27 17.97
CA LEU A 160 -2.15 9.99 18.87
C LEU A 160 -2.90 8.71 18.49
N GLU A 161 -2.85 8.30 17.23
CA GLU A 161 -3.45 7.07 16.74
C GLU A 161 -2.92 5.82 17.45
N TYR A 162 -1.67 5.83 17.94
CA TYR A 162 -1.12 4.74 18.76
C TYR A 162 -1.53 4.84 20.24
N GLN A 163 -1.99 6.00 20.70
CA GLN A 163 -2.26 6.25 22.13
C GLN A 163 -3.77 6.28 22.46
N GLN A 164 -4.61 6.41 21.45
CA GLN A 164 -6.06 6.55 21.63
C GLN A 164 -6.80 5.23 21.51
N THR A 165 -7.44 4.81 22.59
CA THR A 165 -8.42 3.72 22.58
C THR A 165 -9.65 4.10 21.77
N LEU A 166 -10.15 3.17 20.98
CA LEU A 166 -11.42 3.28 20.26
C LEU A 166 -12.44 2.36 20.92
N GLU A 167 -13.52 2.91 21.45
CA GLU A 167 -14.61 2.15 22.07
C GLU A 167 -15.92 2.39 21.33
N ILE A 168 -16.64 1.30 21.08
CA ILE A 168 -17.95 1.31 20.45
C ILE A 168 -18.91 0.56 21.37
N GLU A 169 -19.91 1.26 21.88
CA GLU A 169 -21.00 0.68 22.64
C GLU A 169 -22.28 0.73 21.84
N ASN A 170 -23.02 -0.38 21.79
CA ASN A 170 -24.30 -0.42 21.11
C ASN A 170 -25.18 -1.53 21.66
N THR A 171 -26.44 -1.55 21.25
CA THR A 171 -27.44 -2.52 21.67
C THR A 171 -28.07 -3.18 20.44
N TRP A 172 -28.10 -4.51 20.43
CA TRP A 172 -29.03 -5.25 19.58
C TRP A 172 -30.39 -5.31 20.31
N PRO A 173 -31.42 -4.59 19.83
CA PRO A 173 -32.67 -4.45 20.55
C PRO A 173 -33.29 -5.81 20.90
N GLY A 174 -33.67 -5.97 22.18
CA GLY A 174 -34.29 -7.19 22.69
C GLY A 174 -33.37 -8.40 22.76
N LYS A 175 -32.06 -8.26 22.52
CA LYS A 175 -31.11 -9.38 22.59
C LYS A 175 -29.94 -9.12 23.51
N ILE A 176 -29.06 -8.19 23.16
CA ILE A 176 -27.76 -8.05 23.83
C ILE A 176 -27.25 -6.61 23.75
N MET A 177 -26.74 -6.08 24.85
CA MET A 177 -25.87 -4.89 24.85
C MET A 177 -24.43 -5.35 24.66
N TYR A 178 -23.66 -4.62 23.86
CA TYR A 178 -22.27 -4.95 23.62
C TYR A 178 -21.38 -3.71 23.62
N SER A 179 -20.13 -3.89 24.08
CA SER A 179 -19.05 -2.92 23.94
C SER A 179 -17.84 -3.59 23.32
N VAL A 180 -17.23 -2.93 22.35
CA VAL A 180 -16.01 -3.36 21.66
C VAL A 180 -14.96 -2.26 21.84
N SER A 181 -13.85 -2.57 22.49
CA SER A 181 -12.76 -1.63 22.76
C SER A 181 -11.46 -2.10 22.09
N LEU A 182 -10.90 -1.26 21.22
CA LEU A 182 -9.57 -1.42 20.63
C LEU A 182 -8.58 -0.54 21.39
N PRO A 183 -7.41 -1.05 21.81
CA PRO A 183 -6.47 -0.29 22.63
C PRO A 183 -5.90 0.94 21.92
N GLN A 184 -5.79 0.88 20.59
CA GLN A 184 -5.25 1.94 19.73
C GLN A 184 -6.01 1.99 18.40
N LYS A 185 -5.82 3.06 17.61
CA LYS A 185 -6.43 3.26 16.29
C LYS A 185 -5.51 2.87 15.13
N ALA A 186 -4.21 2.75 15.38
CA ALA A 186 -3.22 2.35 14.39
C ALA A 186 -2.32 1.22 14.94
N TRP A 187 -1.80 0.40 14.02
CA TRP A 187 -0.87 -0.68 14.33
C TRP A 187 0.30 -0.61 13.36
N ALA A 188 1.51 -0.73 13.89
CA ALA A 188 2.70 -0.90 13.09
C ALA A 188 2.78 -2.33 12.54
N MET A 189 3.59 -2.52 11.50
CA MET A 189 3.87 -3.85 10.98
C MET A 189 4.53 -4.71 12.08
N GLY A 190 3.97 -5.89 12.33
CA GLY A 190 4.44 -6.80 13.38
C GLY A 190 3.69 -6.67 14.70
N ASP A 191 2.87 -5.64 14.88
CA ASP A 191 2.03 -5.51 16.07
C ASP A 191 0.97 -6.62 16.14
N LYS A 192 0.55 -6.94 17.37
CA LYS A 192 -0.56 -7.85 17.62
C LYS A 192 -1.85 -7.04 17.76
N LEU A 193 -2.84 -7.34 16.93
CA LEU A 193 -4.17 -6.79 17.06
C LEU A 193 -4.95 -7.58 18.12
N GLY A 194 -5.44 -6.88 19.14
CA GLY A 194 -6.29 -7.43 20.19
C GLY A 194 -7.47 -6.50 20.45
N THR A 195 -8.59 -7.08 20.85
CA THR A 195 -9.85 -6.36 21.08
C THR A 195 -10.48 -6.87 22.37
N LEU A 196 -10.99 -5.95 23.18
CA LEU A 196 -11.83 -6.29 24.32
C LEU A 196 -13.30 -6.28 23.88
N VAL A 197 -14.03 -7.36 24.14
CA VAL A 197 -15.45 -7.46 23.82
C VAL A 197 -16.23 -7.76 25.10
N LYS A 198 -17.19 -6.89 25.44
CA LYS A 198 -18.13 -7.07 26.54
C LYS A 198 -19.51 -7.36 25.96
N LEU A 199 -20.19 -8.35 26.52
CA LEU A 199 -21.47 -8.86 26.02
C LEU A 199 -22.42 -9.03 27.21
N SER A 200 -23.55 -8.33 27.19
CA SER A 200 -24.53 -8.31 28.27
C SER A 200 -25.92 -8.66 27.73
N PRO A 201 -26.35 -9.93 27.81
CA PRO A 201 -27.68 -10.36 27.36
C PRO A 201 -28.80 -9.61 28.10
N ILE A 202 -29.81 -9.14 27.35
CA ILE A 202 -30.93 -8.35 27.88
C ILE A 202 -32.16 -9.25 28.12
N THR A 203 -32.30 -10.30 27.30
CA THR A 203 -33.46 -11.21 27.32
C THR A 203 -33.04 -12.59 27.81
N LYS A 204 -33.85 -13.18 28.69
CA LYS A 204 -33.63 -14.55 29.18
C LYS A 204 -33.58 -15.53 28.00
N GLY A 205 -32.62 -16.46 28.04
CA GLY A 205 -32.42 -17.46 26.99
C GLY A 205 -31.55 -17.00 25.82
N VAL A 206 -31.16 -15.73 25.75
CA VAL A 206 -30.16 -15.27 24.78
C VAL A 206 -28.77 -15.67 25.25
N VAL A 207 -28.08 -16.46 24.44
CA VAL A 207 -26.69 -16.87 24.64
C VAL A 207 -25.86 -16.50 23.41
N VAL A 208 -24.59 -16.20 23.62
CA VAL A 208 -23.63 -15.97 22.54
C VAL A 208 -22.89 -17.28 22.30
N GLU A 209 -23.08 -17.87 21.13
CA GLU A 209 -22.41 -19.14 20.77
C GLU A 209 -20.98 -18.90 20.27
N SER A 210 -20.77 -17.85 19.47
CA SER A 210 -19.47 -17.55 18.91
C SER A 210 -19.30 -16.07 18.55
N ILE A 211 -18.05 -15.61 18.52
CA ILE A 211 -17.61 -14.32 17.99
C ILE A 211 -16.71 -14.59 16.79
N LEU A 212 -17.10 -14.06 15.63
CA LEU A 212 -16.24 -14.00 14.45
C LEU A 212 -15.73 -12.57 14.27
N THR A 213 -14.41 -12.41 14.19
CA THR A 213 -13.74 -11.12 13.98
C THR A 213 -13.02 -11.16 12.64
N ASN A 214 -13.27 -10.17 11.78
CA ASN A 214 -12.66 -10.07 10.46
C ASN A 214 -11.88 -8.76 10.32
N ILE A 215 -10.69 -8.84 9.74
CA ILE A 215 -9.97 -7.68 9.20
C ILE A 215 -10.32 -7.59 7.72
N VAL A 216 -10.89 -6.46 7.30
CA VAL A 216 -11.33 -6.22 5.93
C VAL A 216 -10.47 -5.14 5.30
N GLU A 217 -9.81 -5.48 4.19
CA GLU A 217 -9.15 -4.51 3.34
C GLU A 217 -10.16 -3.95 2.32
N ILE A 218 -10.26 -2.63 2.26
CA ILE A 218 -11.12 -1.92 1.31
C ILE A 218 -10.24 -1.10 0.37
N THR A 219 -10.17 -1.52 -0.90
CA THR A 219 -9.50 -0.80 -1.97
C THR A 219 -10.49 0.11 -2.69
N LYS A 220 -10.19 1.41 -2.78
CA LYS A 220 -10.99 2.39 -3.52
C LYS A 220 -10.14 3.00 -4.63
N ILE A 221 -10.65 2.97 -5.86
CA ILE A 221 -10.02 3.62 -7.02
C ILE A 221 -10.93 4.74 -7.50
N TYR A 222 -10.36 5.95 -7.55
CA TYR A 222 -11.01 7.14 -8.08
C TYR A 222 -10.43 7.40 -9.48
N ALA A 223 -11.17 6.98 -10.52
CA ALA A 223 -10.77 7.14 -11.91
C ALA A 223 -11.81 7.96 -12.68
N ARG A 224 -11.53 8.29 -13.94
CA ARG A 224 -12.53 8.86 -14.86
C ARG A 224 -13.77 7.96 -15.00
N SER A 225 -13.56 6.67 -14.79
CA SER A 225 -14.50 5.63 -14.32
C SER A 225 -15.74 6.06 -13.57
N GLY A 226 -15.54 7.00 -12.66
CA GLY A 226 -16.21 7.03 -11.37
C GLY A 226 -15.39 6.31 -10.29
N LYS A 227 -15.97 6.27 -9.09
CA LYS A 227 -15.40 5.58 -7.93
C LYS A 227 -15.73 4.09 -8.01
N GLN A 228 -14.70 3.25 -7.92
CA GLN A 228 -14.85 1.81 -7.77
C GLN A 228 -14.31 1.37 -6.40
N GLU A 229 -14.92 0.34 -5.83
CA GLU A 229 -14.60 -0.16 -4.50
C GLU A 229 -14.59 -1.69 -4.50
N HIS A 230 -13.59 -2.26 -3.84
CA HIS A 230 -13.44 -3.69 -3.66
C HIS A 230 -13.06 -3.99 -2.23
N SER A 231 -13.78 -4.89 -1.58
CA SER A 231 -13.52 -5.32 -0.21
C SER A 231 -13.13 -6.78 -0.17
N ARG A 232 -12.11 -7.11 0.63
CA ARG A 232 -11.70 -8.50 0.88
C ARG A 232 -11.37 -8.71 2.35
N VAL A 233 -11.76 -9.86 2.90
CA VAL A 233 -11.33 -10.28 4.23
C VAL A 233 -9.87 -10.74 4.13
N VAL A 234 -8.98 -10.12 4.90
CA VAL A 234 -7.54 -10.42 4.89
C VAL A 234 -7.11 -11.26 6.10
N ALA A 235 -7.87 -11.23 7.18
CA ALA A 235 -7.70 -12.10 8.33
C ALA A 235 -9.04 -12.32 9.02
N SER A 236 -9.16 -13.46 9.69
CA SER A 236 -10.32 -13.77 10.52
C SER A 236 -9.92 -14.56 11.75
N SER A 237 -10.67 -14.40 12.84
CA SER A 237 -10.58 -15.23 14.04
C SER A 237 -11.95 -15.57 14.57
N ARG A 238 -12.16 -16.84 14.96
CA ARG A 238 -13.41 -17.33 15.55
C ARG A 238 -13.17 -17.79 16.99
N HIS A 239 -13.97 -17.26 17.91
CA HIS A 239 -14.02 -17.68 19.30
C HIS A 239 -15.38 -18.31 19.58
N ASP A 240 -15.43 -19.56 20.04
CA ASP A 240 -16.67 -20.21 20.46
C ASP A 240 -16.78 -20.13 21.98
N PHE A 241 -18.00 -19.95 22.50
CA PHE A 241 -18.25 -19.96 23.93
C PHE A 241 -18.48 -21.38 24.42
N ILE A 242 -17.51 -21.92 25.14
CA ILE A 242 -17.59 -23.22 25.78
C ILE A 242 -17.67 -22.98 27.29
N GLU A 243 -18.76 -23.43 27.91
CA GLU A 243 -19.01 -23.21 29.35
C GLU A 243 -18.93 -21.73 29.78
N GLY A 244 -19.42 -20.84 28.91
CA GLY A 244 -19.41 -19.40 29.16
C GLY A 244 -18.04 -18.73 28.99
N ARG A 245 -17.01 -19.46 28.56
CA ARG A 245 -15.68 -18.92 28.28
C ARG A 245 -15.41 -18.88 26.76
N PRO A 246 -14.88 -17.77 26.23
CA PRO A 246 -14.49 -17.72 24.82
C PRO A 246 -13.21 -18.55 24.60
N VAL A 247 -13.29 -19.54 23.71
CA VAL A 247 -12.18 -20.39 23.28
C VAL A 247 -11.87 -20.09 21.83
N LEU A 248 -10.63 -19.69 21.51
CA LEU A 248 -10.18 -19.48 20.13
C LEU A 248 -10.16 -20.83 19.39
N ILE A 249 -11.00 -20.98 18.37
CA ILE A 249 -11.10 -22.21 17.58
C ILE A 249 -10.25 -22.10 16.31
N GLU A 250 -10.30 -20.95 15.63
CA GLU A 250 -9.58 -20.73 14.38
C GLU A 250 -9.03 -19.31 14.29
N SER A 251 -7.81 -19.16 13.77
CA SER A 251 -7.16 -17.87 13.55
C SER A 251 -6.51 -17.77 12.17
N ASN A 252 -6.47 -16.55 11.64
CA ASN A 252 -5.81 -16.17 10.40
C ASN A 252 -6.30 -16.88 9.13
N LYS A 253 -7.60 -17.20 9.06
CA LYS A 253 -8.22 -17.84 7.90
C LYS A 253 -9.12 -16.84 7.14
N PRO A 254 -8.65 -16.21 6.05
CA PRO A 254 -9.38 -15.13 5.36
C PRO A 254 -10.72 -15.55 4.72
N TRP A 255 -10.97 -16.86 4.57
CA TRP A 255 -12.23 -17.40 4.05
C TRP A 255 -13.34 -17.55 5.11
N LEU A 256 -13.09 -17.22 6.37
CA LEU A 256 -14.11 -17.21 7.41
C LEU A 256 -14.99 -15.96 7.25
N VAL A 257 -16.12 -16.11 6.56
CA VAL A 257 -17.12 -15.07 6.34
C VAL A 257 -18.42 -15.50 7.01
N ILE A 258 -19.09 -14.56 7.70
CA ILE A 258 -20.41 -14.80 8.32
C ILE A 258 -21.36 -15.33 7.23
N GLY A 259 -21.91 -16.54 7.44
CA GLY A 259 -22.88 -17.16 6.52
C GLY A 259 -22.32 -18.14 5.49
N GLN A 260 -21.00 -18.37 5.42
CA GLN A 260 -20.45 -19.51 4.69
C GLN A 260 -20.14 -20.66 5.66
N ALA A 261 -20.87 -21.77 5.53
CA ALA A 261 -20.54 -22.99 6.23
C ALA A 261 -19.16 -23.47 5.78
N SER A 262 -18.25 -23.73 6.72
CA SER A 262 -17.03 -24.47 6.43
C SER A 262 -17.40 -25.80 5.73
N PRO A 263 -16.66 -26.26 4.71
CA PRO A 263 -16.87 -27.59 4.17
C PRO A 263 -16.62 -28.60 5.29
N MET A 264 -17.68 -29.22 5.80
CA MET A 264 -17.58 -30.26 6.81
C MET A 264 -16.70 -31.38 6.25
N ILE A 265 -15.65 -31.75 7.00
CA ILE A 265 -14.90 -32.97 6.75
C ILE A 265 -15.89 -34.13 6.91
N SER A 266 -16.22 -34.77 5.79
CA SER A 266 -17.13 -35.92 5.72
C SER A 266 -16.62 -37.06 6.59
N ARG A 267 -17.28 -37.30 7.72
CA ARG A 267 -17.28 -38.62 8.37
C ARG A 267 -18.51 -39.37 7.90
N ARG A 268 -18.24 -40.48 7.21
CA ARG A 268 -19.20 -41.47 6.70
C ARG A 268 -20.14 -41.94 7.82
N GLY A 269 -21.44 -41.74 7.62
CA GLY A 269 -22.52 -42.30 8.45
C GLY A 269 -23.87 -42.00 7.81
N SER A 270 -24.67 -43.04 7.57
CA SER A 270 -25.93 -43.10 6.81
C SER A 270 -27.09 -42.21 7.35
N PRO A 271 -28.12 -41.92 6.53
CA PRO A 271 -29.09 -40.86 6.81
C PRO A 271 -30.28 -41.34 7.66
N PRO A 272 -30.99 -40.39 8.31
CA PRO A 272 -32.44 -40.46 8.26
C PRO A 272 -33.13 -39.14 7.88
N THR A 273 -34.17 -39.34 7.06
CA THR A 273 -35.47 -38.65 6.89
C THR A 273 -35.69 -37.19 7.26
N SER A 274 -36.42 -36.54 6.34
CA SER A 274 -36.88 -35.15 6.27
C SER A 274 -37.68 -34.63 7.46
N THR A 275 -37.43 -33.37 7.82
CA THR A 275 -38.46 -32.37 8.13
C THR A 275 -37.98 -30.97 7.74
N ALA A 276 -38.92 -30.15 7.26
CA ALA A 276 -38.73 -28.80 6.75
C ALA A 276 -38.20 -27.84 7.82
N ASN A 277 -37.29 -26.93 7.45
CA ASN A 277 -36.94 -25.78 8.28
C ASN A 277 -36.68 -24.53 7.43
N THR A 278 -37.49 -23.51 7.74
CA THR A 278 -37.44 -22.12 7.32
C THR A 278 -36.07 -21.50 7.62
N PRO A 279 -35.48 -20.65 6.75
CA PRO A 279 -34.18 -20.03 7.03
C PRO A 279 -34.28 -19.00 8.18
N PRO A 280 -33.27 -18.90 9.06
CA PRO A 280 -33.23 -17.86 10.08
C PRO A 280 -32.92 -16.49 9.46
N PRO A 281 -33.39 -15.39 10.07
CA PRO A 281 -33.13 -14.04 9.58
C PRO A 281 -31.63 -13.72 9.68
N SER A 282 -31.08 -13.21 8.57
CA SER A 282 -29.69 -12.78 8.41
C SER A 282 -29.28 -11.73 9.44
N ALA A 283 -28.12 -11.92 10.08
CA ALA A 283 -27.48 -10.94 10.95
C ALA A 283 -27.00 -9.71 10.13
N PRO A 284 -27.12 -8.48 10.65
CA PRO A 284 -26.56 -7.31 9.98
C PRO A 284 -25.02 -7.37 10.02
N LEU A 285 -24.40 -7.31 8.84
CA LEU A 285 -22.96 -7.03 8.71
C LEU A 285 -22.70 -5.60 9.18
N LEU A 286 -22.00 -5.43 10.30
CA LEU A 286 -21.58 -4.10 10.75
C LEU A 286 -20.28 -3.72 10.06
N SER A 287 -20.37 -2.81 9.10
CA SER A 287 -19.22 -2.04 8.63
C SER A 287 -18.89 -0.96 9.66
N LEU A 288 -17.64 -0.92 10.14
CA LEU A 288 -17.12 0.24 10.85
C LEU A 288 -17.31 1.49 9.95
N PRO A 289 -17.82 2.62 10.47
CA PRO A 289 -17.81 3.86 9.71
C PRO A 289 -16.35 4.20 9.40
N LEU A 290 -16.04 4.35 8.11
CA LEU A 290 -14.75 4.85 7.65
C LEU A 290 -14.54 6.23 8.28
N LEU A 291 -13.61 6.33 9.23
CA LEU A 291 -13.07 7.62 9.67
C LEU A 291 -12.54 8.33 8.41
N HIS A 292 -13.29 9.32 7.94
CA HIS A 292 -12.79 10.23 6.92
C HIS A 292 -11.75 11.12 7.61
N PRO A 293 -10.56 11.32 7.03
CA PRO A 293 -9.70 12.40 7.48
C PRO A 293 -10.52 13.69 7.34
N ARG A 294 -10.70 14.40 8.46
CA ARG A 294 -11.25 15.76 8.41
C ARG A 294 -10.30 16.58 7.55
N SER A 295 -10.89 17.31 6.60
CA SER A 295 -10.25 18.32 5.76
C SER A 295 -9.52 19.37 6.57
#